data_AF-A0A8X6XGJ8-F1
#
_entry.id   AF-A0A8X6XGJ8-F1
#
_cell.length_a   1.000
_cell.length_b   1.000
_cell.length_c   1.000
_cell.angle_alpha   90.00
_cell.angle_beta   90.00
_cell.angle_gamma   90.00
#
_symmetry.space_group_name_H-M   'P 1'
#
loop_
_entity.id
_entity.type
_entity.pdbx_description
1 polymer ?
#
loop_
_entity_poly.entity_id
_entity_poly.type
_entity_poly.pdbx_seq_one_letter_code
_entity_poly.pdbx_strand_id
1 'polypeptide(L)'
;MGDGKAPEGTSTGLIIMPCGQAVNSPDELLSKVYPNIQQNFKDQDWLSHRAIRASRNDVLEKLNVTIQKQLPGQKYAYKSINCILNDDE
;
A
#
# COMPACT_ATOMS: atom_id res chain seq x y z
N MET A 1 5.65 10.57 -22.50
CA MET A 1 4.82 11.45 -21.65
C MET A 1 3.38 11.06 -21.95
N GLY A 2 2.60 10.61 -20.95
CA GLY A 2 1.30 9.96 -21.19
C GLY A 2 0.18 10.97 -21.50
N ASP A 3 -0.64 10.65 -22.51
CA ASP A 3 -1.70 11.51 -23.09
C ASP A 3 -2.91 11.80 -22.18
N GLY A 4 -2.81 11.62 -20.87
CA GLY A 4 -3.86 12.03 -19.91
C GLY A 4 -5.23 11.36 -20.06
N LYS A 5 -5.42 10.47 -21.03
CA LYS A 5 -6.64 9.69 -21.20
C LYS A 5 -6.57 8.43 -20.35
N ALA A 6 -7.30 8.43 -19.24
CA ALA A 6 -7.63 7.20 -18.54
C ALA A 6 -8.49 6.33 -19.48
N PRO A 7 -8.21 5.02 -19.62
CA PRO A 7 -9.12 4.12 -20.30
C PRO A 7 -10.47 4.18 -19.58
N GLU A 8 -11.53 4.41 -20.34
CA GLU A 8 -12.90 4.52 -19.84
C GLU A 8 -13.26 3.18 -19.19
N GLY A 9 -13.32 3.19 -17.85
CA GLY A 9 -13.53 2.00 -17.04
C GLY A 9 -14.93 1.44 -17.25
N THR A 10 -15.03 0.12 -17.22
CA THR A 10 -16.26 -0.66 -17.12
C THR A 10 -17.21 -0.11 -16.04
N SER A 11 -18.48 -0.54 -16.06
CA SER A 11 -19.60 -0.10 -15.18
C SER A 11 -19.34 -0.02 -13.67
N THR A 12 -18.16 -0.44 -13.20
CA THR A 12 -17.66 -0.36 -11.82
C THR A 12 -16.85 0.90 -11.51
N GLY A 13 -16.46 1.71 -12.51
CA GLY A 13 -15.66 2.93 -12.30
C GLY A 13 -14.18 2.66 -11.99
N LEU A 14 -13.67 1.47 -12.29
CA LEU A 14 -12.28 1.08 -12.05
C LEU A 14 -11.42 1.35 -13.30
N ILE A 15 -10.25 1.97 -13.09
CA ILE A 15 -9.23 2.13 -14.14
C ILE A 15 -8.40 0.84 -14.18
N ILE A 16 -8.48 0.10 -15.29
CA ILE A 16 -7.65 -1.09 -15.52
C ILE A 16 -6.33 -0.63 -16.12
N MET A 17 -5.23 -0.84 -15.39
CA MET A 17 -3.89 -0.57 -15.92
C MET A 17 -3.39 -1.78 -16.74
N PRO A 18 -2.53 -1.57 -17.76
CA PRO A 18 -1.91 -2.67 -18.51
C PRO A 18 -1.05 -3.61 -17.64
N CYS A 19 -0.65 -3.14 -16.45
CA CYS A 19 0.02 -3.93 -15.43
C CYS A 19 -0.83 -3.94 -14.14
N GLY A 20 -1.35 -5.11 -13.79
CA GLY A 20 -2.07 -5.33 -12.53
C GLY A 20 -3.50 -5.85 -12.71
N GLN A 21 -4.05 -6.38 -11.62
CA GLN A 21 -5.44 -6.84 -11.54
C GLN A 21 -6.27 -5.79 -10.80
N ALA A 22 -7.36 -5.33 -11.43
CA ALA A 22 -8.38 -4.59 -10.71
C ALA A 22 -9.10 -5.52 -9.73
N VAL A 23 -9.35 -5.03 -8.53
CA VAL A 23 -10.06 -5.73 -7.46
C VAL A 23 -11.18 -4.85 -6.96
N ASN A 24 -12.27 -5.46 -6.50
CA ASN A 24 -13.49 -4.73 -6.16
C ASN A 24 -13.50 -4.26 -4.69
N SER A 25 -12.58 -4.76 -3.86
CA SER A 25 -12.47 -4.35 -2.46
C SER A 25 -11.03 -4.33 -1.93
N PRO A 26 -10.75 -3.53 -0.90
CA PRO A 26 -9.48 -3.53 -0.18
C PRO A 26 -9.11 -4.90 0.42
N ASP A 27 -10.09 -5.64 0.93
CA ASP A 27 -9.87 -6.98 1.51
C ASP A 27 -9.48 -8.01 0.45
N GLU A 28 -10.07 -7.93 -0.76
CA GLU A 28 -9.66 -8.76 -1.89
C GLU A 28 -8.22 -8.43 -2.32
N LEU A 29 -7.86 -7.14 -2.35
CA LEU A 29 -6.49 -6.71 -2.62
C LEU A 29 -5.50 -7.30 -1.62
N LEU A 30 -5.81 -7.20 -0.34
CA LEU A 30 -4.96 -7.67 0.76
C LEU A 30 -4.79 -9.18 0.73
N SER A 31 -5.87 -9.94 0.52
CA SER A 31 -5.79 -11.41 0.46
C SER A 31 -5.00 -11.91 -0.76
N LYS A 32 -5.05 -11.20 -1.90
CA LYS A 32 -4.24 -11.51 -3.09
C LYS A 32 -2.77 -11.13 -2.92
N VAL A 33 -2.49 -9.94 -2.38
CA VAL A 33 -1.13 -9.42 -2.26
C VAL A 33 -0.41 -9.97 -1.03
N TYR A 34 -1.09 -10.23 0.08
CA TYR A 34 -0.49 -10.73 1.32
C TYR A 34 -1.27 -11.93 1.89
N PRO A 35 -1.28 -13.09 1.21
CA PRO A 35 -1.94 -14.28 1.72
C PRO A 35 -1.27 -14.74 3.02
N ASN A 36 -2.08 -15.02 4.06
CA ASN A 36 -1.63 -15.49 5.37
C ASN A 36 -0.52 -14.63 5.99
N ILE A 37 -0.65 -13.30 5.92
CA ILE A 37 0.38 -12.36 6.40
C ILE A 37 0.84 -12.62 7.84
N GLN A 38 -0.04 -13.13 8.71
CA GLN A 38 0.28 -13.48 10.09
C GLN A 38 1.34 -14.57 10.23
N GLN A 39 1.51 -15.42 9.21
CA GLN A 39 2.51 -16.48 9.18
C GLN A 39 3.81 -16.01 8.50
N ASN A 40 3.67 -15.16 7.47
CA ASN A 40 4.79 -14.75 6.61
C ASN A 40 5.45 -13.42 7.02
N PHE A 41 4.96 -12.71 8.05
CA PHE A 41 5.45 -11.38 8.41
C PHE A 41 6.93 -11.30 8.81
N LYS A 42 7.56 -12.44 9.15
CA LYS A 42 9.00 -12.52 9.47
C LYS A 42 9.86 -12.85 8.25
N ASP A 43 9.23 -13.24 7.14
CA ASP A 43 9.93 -13.60 5.91
C ASP A 43 10.18 -12.34 5.07
N GLN A 44 11.40 -11.85 5.14
CA GLN A 44 11.81 -10.62 4.46
C GLN A 44 11.84 -10.79 2.93
N ASP A 45 12.23 -11.96 2.43
CA ASP A 45 12.20 -12.27 1.00
C ASP A 45 10.75 -12.33 0.51
N TRP A 46 9.84 -12.94 1.25
CA TRP A 46 8.43 -12.97 0.87
C TRP A 46 7.80 -11.58 0.83
N LEU A 47 8.14 -10.70 1.78
CA LEU A 47 7.65 -9.32 1.83
C LEU A 47 8.26 -8.43 0.73
N SER A 48 9.54 -8.60 0.40
CA SER A 48 10.26 -7.71 -0.54
C SER A 48 9.72 -7.78 -1.97
N HIS A 49 9.16 -8.93 -2.37
CA HIS A 49 8.57 -9.13 -3.69
C HIS A 49 7.13 -8.57 -3.83
N ARG A 50 6.58 -7.98 -2.77
CA ARG A 50 5.16 -7.59 -2.69
C ARG A 50 4.98 -6.12 -2.34
N ALA A 51 4.34 -5.37 -3.23
CA ALA A 51 4.02 -3.96 -3.01
C ALA A 51 2.58 -3.65 -3.43
N ILE A 52 1.86 -2.90 -2.61
CA ILE A 52 0.56 -2.32 -2.97
C ILE A 52 0.79 -0.88 -3.40
N ARG A 53 0.37 -0.55 -4.62
CA ARG A 53 0.36 0.82 -5.14
C ARG A 53 -1.09 1.26 -5.36
N ALA A 54 -1.46 2.40 -4.80
CA ALA A 54 -2.74 3.04 -5.06
C ALA A 54 -2.52 4.43 -5.68
N SER A 55 -3.51 4.93 -6.40
CA SER A 55 -3.48 6.26 -7.02
C SER A 55 -3.59 7.41 -6.00
N ARG A 56 -4.13 7.13 -4.79
CA ARG A 56 -4.30 8.13 -3.73
C ARG A 56 -3.66 7.69 -2.41
N ASN A 57 -3.04 8.64 -1.72
CA ASN A 57 -2.34 8.38 -0.46
C ASN A 57 -3.28 8.08 0.72
N ASP A 58 -4.48 8.65 0.75
CA ASP A 58 -5.50 8.39 1.78
C ASP A 58 -5.96 6.92 1.77
N VAL A 59 -5.99 6.29 0.60
CA VAL A 59 -6.27 4.86 0.44
C VAL A 59 -5.08 4.02 0.94
N LEU A 60 -3.84 4.42 0.63
CA LEU A 60 -2.63 3.73 1.11
C LEU A 60 -2.49 3.79 2.63
N GLU A 61 -2.81 4.93 3.25
CA GLU A 61 -2.78 5.07 4.70
C GLU A 61 -3.75 4.07 5.37
N LYS A 62 -4.99 4.00 4.90
CA LYS A 62 -5.99 3.05 5.41
C LYS A 62 -5.52 1.60 5.24
N LEU A 63 -4.96 1.25 4.09
CA LEU A 63 -4.42 -0.09 3.82
C LEU A 63 -3.25 -0.42 4.74
N ASN A 64 -2.30 0.49 4.91
CA ASN A 64 -1.16 0.31 5.80
C ASN A 64 -1.59 0.09 7.25
N VAL A 65 -2.59 0.85 7.72
CA VAL A 65 -3.17 0.66 9.05
C VAL A 65 -3.85 -0.71 9.17
N THR A 66 -4.60 -1.13 8.15
CA THR A 66 -5.26 -2.45 8.14
C THR A 66 -4.25 -3.59 8.17
N ILE A 67 -3.19 -3.52 7.35
CA ILE A 67 -2.09 -4.50 7.34
C ILE A 67 -1.43 -4.57 8.73
N GLN A 68 -1.04 -3.43 9.30
CA GLN A 68 -0.41 -3.38 10.62
C GLN A 68 -1.29 -3.95 11.75
N LYS A 69 -2.62 -3.83 11.64
CA LYS A 69 -3.55 -4.44 12.60
C LYS A 69 -3.62 -5.97 12.50
N GLN A 70 -3.32 -6.54 11.33
CA GLN A 70 -3.30 -8.00 11.16
C GLN A 70 -2.01 -8.63 11.68
N LEU A 71 -0.91 -7.88 11.69
CA LEU A 71 0.38 -8.39 12.15
C LEU A 71 0.35 -8.74 13.64
N PRO A 72 0.84 -9.93 14.03
CA PRO A 72 0.98 -10.28 15.44
C PRO A 72 2.15 -9.51 16.08
N GLY A 73 2.01 -9.16 17.35
CA GLY A 73 3.07 -8.53 18.14
C GLY A 73 2.74 -7.13 18.65
N GLN A 74 3.74 -6.52 19.30
CA GLN A 74 3.62 -5.19 19.88
C GLN A 74 3.71 -4.12 18.79
N LYS A 75 2.86 -3.09 18.88
CA LYS A 75 2.96 -1.90 18.03
C LYS A 75 3.98 -0.93 18.61
N TYR A 76 4.85 -0.42 17.75
CA TYR A 76 5.81 0.63 18.07
C TYR A 76 5.47 1.87 17.26
N ALA A 77 5.50 3.03 17.92
CA ALA A 77 5.35 4.32 17.27
C ALA A 77 6.69 5.05 17.35
N TYR A 78 7.17 5.54 16.20
CA TYR A 78 8.39 6.33 16.10
C TYR A 78 8.02 7.78 15.82
N LYS A 79 8.62 8.72 16.55
CA LYS A 79 8.47 10.15 16.27
C LYS A 79 9.48 10.55 15.20
N SER A 80 9.04 11.23 14.15
CA SER A 80 9.96 11.84 13.19
C SER A 80 10.63 13.07 13.82
N ILE A 81 11.88 13.30 13.44
CA ILE A 81 12.60 14.53 13.77
C ILE A 81 12.44 15.46 12.57
N ASN A 82 11.84 16.63 12.79
CA ASN A 82 11.70 17.68 11.79
C ASN A 82 12.49 18.91 12.23
N CYS A 83 13.81 18.77 12.33
CA CYS A 83 14.71 19.88 12.65
C CYS A 83 15.32 20.41 11.35
N ILE A 84 15.18 21.71 11.11
CA ILE A 84 15.99 22.43 10.14
C ILE A 84 17.27 22.77 10.89
N LEU A 85 18.41 22.25 10.43
CA LEU A 85 19.71 22.75 10.89
C LEU A 85 19.84 24.15 10.28
N ASN A 86 19.60 25.18 11.07
CA ASN A 86 20.09 26.50 10.70
C ASN A 86 21.61 26.44 10.89
N ASP A 87 22.35 26.24 9.78
CA ASP A 87 23.80 26.45 9.72
C ASP A 87 24.09 27.96 9.73
N ASP A 88 23.76 28.62 10.84
CA ASP A 88 24.21 29.98 11.13
C ASP A 88 24.92 29.97 12.50
N GLU A 89 26.21 29.65 12.46
CA GLU A 89 27.22 30.26 13.33
C GLU A 89 28.38 30.80 12.48
#